data_AF-A0A0R2QS91-F1
#
_entry.id   AF-A0A0R2QS91-F1
#
_cell.length_a   1.000
_cell.length_b   1.000
_cell.length_c   1.000
_cell.angle_alpha   90.00
_cell.angle_beta   90.00
_cell.angle_gamma   90.00
#
_symmetry.space_group_name_H-M   'P 1'
#
loop_
_entity.id
_entity.type
_entity.pdbx_description
1 polymer ?
#
loop_
_entity_poly.entity_id
_entity_poly.type
_entity_poly.pdbx_seq_one_letter_code
_entity_poly.pdbx_strand_id
1 'polypeptide(L)'
;MASFDSSSFDPLTGLMTPVYFYESLSRLRSWAQRSDNPVTLIAINLKGLSDDQLLKAARDLNSELRGGDLLARMAPSRFLLALVADQLGARQFLFRITNKLKAASNFQLLELSPSKDLAEALSEIDI
;
A
#
# COMPACT_ATOMS: atom_id res chain seq x y z
N MET A 1 -5.16 -0.67 -29.72
CA MET A 1 -6.13 -0.47 -28.63
C MET A 1 -5.66 -1.33 -27.47
N ALA A 2 -5.10 -0.73 -26.42
CA ALA A 2 -4.82 -1.46 -25.18
C ALA A 2 -6.16 -1.68 -24.48
N SER A 3 -6.57 -2.94 -24.33
CA SER A 3 -7.67 -3.30 -23.44
C SER A 3 -7.29 -2.83 -22.05
N PHE A 4 -8.00 -1.83 -21.52
CA PHE A 4 -7.96 -1.54 -20.10
C PHE A 4 -8.46 -2.80 -19.39
N ASP A 5 -7.53 -3.53 -18.77
CA ASP A 5 -7.86 -4.72 -18.02
C ASP A 5 -8.63 -4.27 -16.77
N SER A 6 -9.96 -4.32 -16.84
CA SER A 6 -10.87 -3.91 -15.77
C SER A 6 -10.66 -4.70 -14.46
N SER A 7 -9.80 -5.72 -14.48
CA SER A 7 -9.37 -6.50 -13.32
C SER A 7 -8.23 -5.86 -12.51
N SER A 8 -7.56 -4.82 -13.03
CA SER A 8 -6.39 -4.21 -12.38
C SER A 8 -6.74 -3.22 -11.26
N PHE A 9 -7.97 -2.71 -11.25
CA PHE A 9 -8.41 -1.69 -10.30
C PHE A 9 -9.70 -2.10 -9.58
N ASP A 10 -9.76 -1.85 -8.27
CA ASP A 10 -10.92 -2.09 -7.42
C ASP A 10 -12.07 -1.15 -7.85
N PRO A 11 -13.27 -1.68 -8.14
CA PRO A 11 -14.36 -0.88 -8.68
C PRO A 11 -14.93 0.15 -7.70
N LEU A 12 -14.79 -0.08 -6.38
CA LEU A 12 -15.22 0.91 -5.39
C LEU A 12 -14.19 2.04 -5.33
N THR A 13 -12.95 1.73 -4.99
CA THR A 13 -11.94 2.73 -4.61
C THR A 13 -11.11 3.27 -5.76
N GLY A 14 -11.09 2.59 -6.91
CA GLY A 14 -10.22 2.88 -8.04
C GLY A 14 -8.73 2.58 -7.76
N LEU A 15 -8.41 1.99 -6.61
CA LEU A 15 -7.06 1.57 -6.24
C LEU A 15 -6.67 0.27 -6.93
N MET A 16 -5.40 -0.10 -6.88
CA MET A 16 -4.95 -1.38 -7.44
C MET A 16 -5.67 -2.56 -6.78
N THR A 17 -5.97 -3.60 -7.56
CA THR A 17 -6.34 -4.91 -7.03
C THR A 17 -5.12 -5.64 -6.47
N PRO A 18 -5.31 -6.69 -5.64
CA PRO A 18 -4.18 -7.43 -5.05
C PRO A 18 -3.21 -7.97 -6.10
N VAL A 19 -3.73 -8.56 -7.18
CA VAL A 19 -2.91 -9.15 -8.26
C VAL A 19 -2.02 -8.09 -8.89
N TYR A 20 -2.62 -6.96 -9.30
CA TYR A 20 -1.86 -5.89 -9.94
C TYR A 20 -0.86 -5.22 -8.99
N PHE A 21 -1.18 -5.16 -7.70
CA PHE A 21 -0.27 -4.68 -6.67
C PHE A 21 0.97 -5.56 -6.53
N TYR A 22 0.82 -6.89 -6.45
CA TYR A 22 1.97 -7.79 -6.30
C TYR A 22 2.91 -7.74 -7.50
N GLU A 23 2.37 -7.68 -8.73
CA GLU A 23 3.16 -7.50 -9.94
C GLU A 23 3.91 -6.16 -9.94
N SER A 24 3.25 -5.10 -9.49
CA SER A 24 3.83 -3.76 -9.37
C SER A 24 4.89 -3.70 -8.27
N LEU A 25 4.66 -4.36 -7.14
CA LEU A 25 5.58 -4.44 -6.01
C LEU A 25 6.86 -5.19 -6.39
N SER A 26 6.76 -6.29 -7.15
CA SER A 26 7.93 -6.99 -7.66
C SER A 26 8.80 -6.07 -8.50
N ARG A 27 8.20 -5.29 -9.41
CA ARG A 27 8.92 -4.32 -10.26
C ARG A 27 9.54 -3.19 -9.43
N LEU A 28 8.78 -2.64 -8.49
CA LEU A 28 9.25 -1.59 -7.58
C LEU A 28 10.45 -2.06 -6.78
N ARG A 29 10.37 -3.25 -6.17
CA ARG A 29 11.45 -3.83 -5.38
C ARG A 29 12.72 -4.03 -6.21
N SER A 30 12.61 -4.60 -7.41
CA SER A 30 13.78 -4.80 -8.29
C SER A 30 14.43 -3.47 -8.70
N TRP A 31 13.64 -2.42 -8.91
CA TRP A 31 14.19 -1.09 -9.15
C TRP A 31 14.87 -0.53 -7.89
N ALA A 32 14.19 -0.57 -6.74
CA ALA A 32 14.64 0.01 -5.49
C ALA A 32 15.96 -0.62 -5.01
N GLN A 33 16.11 -1.94 -5.13
CA GLN A 33 17.35 -2.67 -4.83
C GLN A 33 18.54 -2.22 -5.68
N ARG A 34 18.33 -1.91 -6.97
CA ARG A 34 19.41 -1.43 -7.86
C ARG A 34 19.83 0.00 -7.58
N SER A 35 18.95 0.78 -6.93
CA SER A 35 19.16 2.19 -6.63
C SER A 35 19.44 2.43 -5.14
N ASP A 36 19.66 1.37 -4.36
CA ASP A 36 19.87 1.42 -2.90
C ASP A 36 18.78 2.20 -2.15
N ASN A 37 17.54 2.10 -2.65
CA ASN A 37 16.38 2.71 -2.03
C ASN A 37 15.63 1.67 -1.19
N PRO A 38 15.39 1.92 0.11
CA PRO A 38 14.57 1.04 0.94
C PRO A 38 13.11 1.07 0.51
N VAL A 39 12.40 -0.04 0.76
CA VAL A 39 10.96 -0.14 0.53
C VAL A 39 10.30 -0.64 1.80
N THR A 40 9.30 0.08 2.28
CA THR A 40 8.52 -0.31 3.47
C THR A 40 7.07 -0.57 3.10
N LEU A 41 6.56 -1.73 3.51
CA LEU A 41 5.15 -2.07 3.43
C LEU A 41 4.40 -1.54 4.64
N ILE A 42 3.18 -1.03 4.40
CA ILE A 42 2.25 -0.62 5.46
C ILE A 42 0.90 -1.29 5.21
N ALA A 43 0.51 -2.23 6.06
CA ALA A 43 -0.84 -2.75 6.09
C ALA A 43 -1.74 -1.85 6.93
N ILE A 44 -2.90 -1.51 6.41
CA ILE A 44 -3.89 -0.63 7.04
C ILE A 44 -5.21 -1.38 7.14
N ASN A 45 -5.78 -1.39 8.35
CA ASN A 45 -7.11 -1.94 8.59
C ASN A 45 -8.11 -0.84 8.97
N LEU A 46 -9.09 -0.62 8.10
CA LEU A 46 -10.14 0.40 8.21
C LEU A 46 -11.50 -0.25 8.53
N LYS A 47 -11.54 -1.18 9.50
CA LYS A 47 -12.78 -1.85 9.93
C LYS A 47 -13.81 -0.84 10.45
N GLY A 48 -15.08 -1.08 10.13
CA GLY A 48 -16.21 -0.29 10.63
C GLY A 48 -16.51 0.99 9.86
N LEU A 49 -15.80 1.24 8.75
CA LEU A 49 -16.11 2.35 7.85
C LEU A 49 -17.18 1.98 6.83
N SER A 50 -18.06 2.93 6.50
CA SER A 50 -18.96 2.82 5.36
C SER A 50 -18.21 2.93 4.03
N ASP A 51 -18.84 2.54 2.92
CA ASP A 51 -18.25 2.65 1.59
C ASP A 51 -17.83 4.09 1.25
N ASP A 52 -18.63 5.09 1.61
CA ASP A 52 -18.29 6.51 1.42
C ASP A 52 -17.05 6.92 2.23
N GLN A 53 -16.92 6.40 3.45
CA GLN A 53 -15.76 6.65 4.31
C GLN A 53 -14.51 5.93 3.78
N LEU A 54 -14.66 4.72 3.25
CA LEU A 54 -13.58 3.97 2.59
C LEU A 54 -13.11 4.68 1.32
N LEU A 55 -14.04 5.17 0.50
CA LEU A 55 -13.76 5.98 -0.68
C LEU A 55 -12.96 7.23 -0.34
N LYS A 56 -13.40 7.96 0.71
CA LYS A 56 -12.68 9.14 1.19
C LYS A 56 -11.29 8.77 1.70
N ALA A 57 -11.17 7.73 2.51
CA ALA A 57 -9.89 7.26 3.03
C ALA A 57 -8.93 6.85 1.91
N ALA A 58 -9.41 6.12 0.90
CA ALA A 58 -8.64 5.73 -0.27
C ALA A 58 -8.11 6.94 -1.03
N ARG A 59 -8.95 7.98 -1.25
CA ARG A 59 -8.52 9.23 -1.88
C ARG A 59 -7.49 9.98 -1.05
N ASP A 60 -7.73 10.11 0.25
CA ASP A 60 -6.84 10.81 1.18
C ASP A 60 -5.47 10.10 1.23
N LEU A 61 -5.44 8.76 1.33
CA LEU A 61 -4.22 7.96 1.24
C LEU A 61 -3.50 8.18 -0.09
N ASN A 62 -4.22 8.03 -1.21
CA ASN A 62 -3.62 8.12 -2.54
C ASN A 62 -3.06 9.51 -2.84
N SER A 63 -3.68 10.57 -2.31
CA SER A 63 -3.22 11.96 -2.48
C SER A 63 -1.87 12.26 -1.81
N GLU A 64 -1.46 11.42 -0.87
CA GLU A 64 -0.24 11.57 -0.08
C GLU A 64 0.94 10.77 -0.64
N LEU A 65 0.68 9.93 -1.62
CA LEU A 65 1.65 9.07 -2.28
C LEU A 65 2.43 9.87 -3.33
N ARG A 66 3.70 9.50 -3.48
CA ARG A 66 4.57 10.00 -4.56
C ARG A 66 4.53 9.02 -5.72
N GLY A 67 5.01 9.43 -6.88
CA GLY A 67 4.92 8.62 -8.12
C GLY A 67 5.60 7.24 -8.09
N GLY A 68 6.40 6.93 -7.07
CA GLY A 68 7.02 5.61 -6.87
C GLY A 68 6.31 4.73 -5.84
N ASP A 69 5.38 5.27 -5.05
CA ASP A 69 4.67 4.52 -4.02
C ASP A 69 3.48 3.76 -4.63
N LEU A 70 3.09 2.65 -4.00
CA LEU A 70 1.98 1.81 -4.43
C LEU A 70 0.91 1.75 -3.35
N LEU A 71 -0.36 1.65 -3.77
CA LEU A 71 -1.49 1.47 -2.88
C LEU A 71 -2.55 0.57 -3.51
N ALA A 72 -2.98 -0.42 -2.75
CA ALA A 72 -4.00 -1.38 -3.14
C ALA A 72 -5.05 -1.58 -2.07
N ARG A 73 -6.24 -1.98 -2.51
CA ARG A 73 -7.27 -2.54 -1.65
C ARG A 73 -7.16 -4.06 -1.68
N MET A 74 -6.70 -4.64 -0.57
CA MET A 74 -6.44 -6.07 -0.44
C MET A 74 -7.70 -6.87 -0.13
N ALA A 75 -8.58 -6.27 0.69
CA ALA A 75 -9.88 -6.80 1.08
C ALA A 75 -10.83 -5.63 1.38
N PRO A 76 -12.12 -5.85 1.67
CA PRO A 76 -13.10 -4.77 1.84
C PRO A 76 -12.67 -3.63 2.77
N SER A 77 -12.00 -3.94 3.88
CA SER A 77 -11.49 -2.95 4.84
C SER A 77 -9.97 -2.96 4.99
N ARG A 78 -9.24 -3.64 4.10
CA ARG A 78 -7.78 -3.82 4.25
C ARG A 78 -7.06 -3.28 3.03
N PHE A 79 -6.05 -2.47 3.31
CA PHE A 79 -5.26 -1.78 2.31
C PHE A 79 -3.79 -2.09 2.55
N LEU A 80 -3.02 -2.12 1.48
CA LEU A 80 -1.59 -2.31 1.54
C LEU A 80 -0.91 -1.22 0.74
N LEU A 81 0.07 -0.57 1.37
CA LEU A 81 0.92 0.42 0.76
C LEU A 81 2.34 -0.12 0.66
N ALA A 82 3.03 0.25 -0.41
CA ALA A 82 4.48 0.13 -0.50
C ALA A 82 5.07 1.52 -0.69
N LEU A 83 5.86 1.97 0.27
CA LEU A 83 6.56 3.25 0.23
C LEU A 83 8.02 3.05 -0.15
N VAL A 84 8.54 3.90 -1.03
CA VAL A 84 9.99 4.00 -1.26
C VAL A 84 10.61 4.82 -0.12
N ALA A 85 10.71 4.20 1.04
CA ALA A 85 11.23 4.78 2.27
C ALA A 85 11.70 3.68 3.23
N ASP A 86 12.61 4.07 4.13
CA ASP A 86 12.99 3.27 5.28
C ASP A 86 11.88 3.29 6.34
N GLN A 87 12.09 2.52 7.42
CA GLN A 87 11.15 2.47 8.53
C GLN A 87 10.89 3.85 9.16
N LEU A 88 11.88 4.75 9.21
CA LEU A 88 11.71 6.09 9.77
C LEU A 88 10.79 6.95 8.89
N GLY A 89 11.05 6.99 7.58
CA GLY A 89 10.22 7.70 6.61
C GLY A 89 8.79 7.15 6.56
N ALA A 90 8.63 5.83 6.64
CA ALA A 90 7.32 5.19 6.73
C ALA A 90 6.55 5.58 8.00
N ARG A 91 7.24 5.68 9.15
CA ARG A 91 6.62 6.16 10.40
C ARG A 91 6.20 7.64 10.32
N GLN A 92 7.00 8.48 9.69
CA GLN A 92 6.66 9.89 9.47
C GLN A 92 5.45 10.04 8.54
N PHE A 93 5.40 9.25 7.46
CA PHE A 93 4.22 9.17 6.60
C PHE A 93 3.00 8.73 7.39
N LEU A 94 3.13 7.65 8.17
CA LEU A 94 2.03 7.12 8.96
C LEU A 94 1.49 8.15 9.94
N PHE A 95 2.35 8.86 10.66
CA PHE A 95 1.96 9.93 11.58
C PHE A 95 1.14 11.02 10.88
N ARG A 96 1.53 11.42 9.66
CA ARG A 96 0.79 12.42 8.86
C ARG A 96 -0.58 11.89 8.44
N ILE A 97 -0.64 10.62 8.02
CA ILE A 97 -1.88 9.96 7.61
C ILE A 97 -2.83 9.76 8.79
N THR A 98 -2.37 9.30 9.95
CA THR A 98 -3.21 9.08 11.13
C THR A 98 -3.91 10.34 11.60
N ASN A 99 -3.24 11.50 11.46
CA ASN A 99 -3.83 12.79 11.80
C ASN A 99 -4.97 13.18 10.83
N LYS A 100 -4.93 12.71 9.58
CA LYS A 100 -6.00 12.90 8.59
C LYS A 100 -7.10 11.84 8.73
N LEU A 101 -6.70 10.57 8.82
CA LEU A 101 -7.55 9.41 8.95
C LEU A 101 -7.75 9.07 10.44
N LYS A 102 -8.60 9.84 11.10
CA LYS A 102 -9.05 9.59 12.49
C LYS A 102 -9.67 8.19 12.71
N ALA A 103 -9.94 7.48 11.62
CA ALA A 103 -10.66 6.21 11.55
C ALA A 103 -9.73 4.98 11.43
N ALA A 104 -8.44 5.17 11.17
CA ALA A 104 -7.51 4.06 11.03
C ALA A 104 -7.02 3.61 12.40
N SER A 105 -7.40 2.39 12.79
CA SER A 105 -7.17 1.89 14.15
C SER A 105 -5.94 0.99 14.26
N ASN A 106 -5.55 0.30 13.18
CA ASN A 106 -4.43 -0.65 13.19
C ASN A 106 -3.56 -0.51 11.95
N PHE A 107 -2.26 -0.37 12.18
CA PHE A 107 -1.23 -0.33 11.16
C PHE A 107 -0.13 -1.32 11.49
N GLN A 108 0.37 -2.02 10.48
CA GLN A 108 1.56 -2.84 10.59
C GLN A 108 2.58 -2.35 9.56
N LEU A 109 3.83 -2.16 9.99
CA LEU A 109 4.94 -1.76 9.13
C LEU A 109 5.91 -2.92 8.97
N LEU A 110 6.38 -3.15 7.75
CA LEU A 110 7.41 -4.12 7.44
C LEU A 110 8.38 -3.52 6.41
N GLU A 111 9.62 -3.27 6.80
CA GLU A 111 10.66 -2.88 5.85
C GLU A 111 11.14 -4.12 5.08
N LEU A 112 11.18 -4.03 3.76
CA LEU A 112 11.61 -5.13 2.89
C LEU A 112 13.13 -5.24 2.91
N SER A 113 13.63 -6.33 3.50
CA SER A 113 15.06 -6.65 3.41
C SER A 113 15.46 -7.04 1.98
N PRO A 114 16.62 -6.57 1.47
CA PRO A 114 17.13 -6.97 0.17
C PRO A 114 17.27 -8.50 0.01
N SER A 115 17.63 -9.20 1.08
CA SER A 115 17.94 -10.64 1.09
C SER A 115 16.72 -11.56 1.30
N LYS A 116 15.57 -11.01 1.68
CA LYS A 116 14.39 -11.81 2.05
C LYS A 116 13.47 -12.05 0.86
N ASP A 117 12.89 -13.23 0.69
CA ASP A 117 11.94 -13.45 -0.40
C ASP A 117 10.70 -12.54 -0.27
N LEU A 118 10.10 -12.12 -1.39
CA LEU A 118 8.96 -11.20 -1.36
C LEU A 118 7.69 -11.88 -0.82
N ALA A 119 7.46 -13.14 -1.19
CA ALA A 119 6.32 -13.90 -0.68
C ALA A 119 6.47 -14.18 0.81
N GLU A 120 7.70 -14.47 1.27
CA GLU A 120 8.01 -14.60 2.69
C GLU A 120 7.72 -13.30 3.45
N ALA A 121 8.18 -12.15 2.95
CA ALA A 121 7.88 -10.85 3.58
C ALA A 121 6.37 -10.57 3.63
N LEU A 122 5.64 -10.83 2.55
CA LEU A 122 4.19 -10.63 2.51
C LEU A 122 3.43 -11.55 3.46
N SER A 123 3.98 -12.74 3.79
CA SER A 123 3.36 -13.64 4.76
C SER A 123 3.42 -13.13 6.21
N GLU A 124 4.29 -12.16 6.50
CA GLU A 124 4.43 -11.57 7.83
C GLU A 124 3.46 -10.41 8.10
N ILE A 125 2.80 -9.91 7.05
CA ILE A 125 1.90 -8.77 7.13
C ILE A 125 0.45 -9.25 7.14
N ASP A 126 -0.34 -8.80 8.12
CA ASP A 126 -1.75 -9.20 8.27
C ASP A 126 -2.63 -8.38 7.32
N ILE A 127 -3.04 -9.03 6.21
CA ILE A 127 -3.85 -8.49 5.11
C ILE A 127 -5.06 -9.36 4.80
#